data_AF-X1W223-F1
#
_entry.id   AF-X1W223-F1
#
_cell.length_a   1.000
_cell.length_b   1.000
_cell.length_c   1.000
_cell.angle_alpha   90.00
_cell.angle_beta   90.00
_cell.angle_gamma   90.00
#
_symmetry.space_group_name_H-M   'P 1'
#
loop_
_entity.id
_entity.type
_entity.pdbx_description
1 polymer ?
#
loop_
_entity_poly.entity_id
_entity_poly.type
_entity_poly.pdbx_seq_one_letter_code
_entity_poly.pdbx_strand_id
1 'polypeptide(L)' 'PPNPSKFWLVKNYGQAPIYSGSENNLEKFLRKEKYI' A
#
# COMPACT_ATOMS: atom_id res chain seq x y z
N PRO A 1 6.62 5.64 17.81
CA PRO A 1 7.11 4.42 17.09
C PRO A 1 6.86 4.56 15.58
N PRO A 2 7.75 4.06 14.71
CA PRO A 2 7.42 3.92 13.29
C PRO A 2 6.20 3.00 13.22
N ASN A 3 5.03 3.56 12.94
CA ASN A 3 3.78 2.81 12.88
C ASN A 3 3.65 2.32 11.44
N PRO A 4 3.83 1.01 11.16
CA PRO A 4 3.67 0.50 9.81
C PRO A 4 2.27 0.79 9.30
N SER A 5 2.20 1.44 8.14
CA SER A 5 0.94 1.59 7.40
C SER A 5 0.62 0.27 6.72
N LYS A 6 -0.56 -0.28 7.03
CA LYS A 6 -1.10 -1.42 6.28
C LYS A 6 -1.63 -0.91 4.95
N PHE A 7 -1.35 -1.65 3.88
CA PHE A 7 -1.88 -1.35 2.56
C PHE A 7 -2.38 -2.62 1.88
N TRP A 8 -3.35 -2.43 1.00
CA TRP A 8 -3.97 -3.48 0.23
C TRP A 8 -4.06 -3.04 -1.22
N LEU A 9 -3.61 -3.88 -2.14
CA LEU A 9 -3.84 -3.72 -3.56
C LEU A 9 -5.12 -4.45 -3.92
N VAL A 10 -6.11 -3.70 -4.40
CA VAL A 10 -7.37 -4.23 -4.91
C VAL A 10 -7.45 -3.95 -6.40
N LYS A 11 -7.93 -4.93 -7.17
CA LYS A 11 -8.17 -4.74 -8.60
C LYS A 11 -9.42 -3.89 -8.86
N ASN A 12 -10.48 -4.14 -8.08
CA ASN A 12 -11.71 -3.35 -8.07
C ASN A 12 -12.14 -3.10 -6.62
N TYR A 13 -12.75 -1.94 -6.35
CA TYR A 13 -13.29 -1.62 -5.04
C TYR A 13 -14.36 -2.65 -4.60
N GLY A 14 -14.31 -3.06 -3.34
CA GLY A 14 -15.23 -4.05 -2.77
C GLY A 14 -14.83 -5.52 -3.01
N GLN A 15 -13.78 -5.79 -3.79
CA GLN A 15 -13.22 -7.14 -3.92
C GLN A 15 -12.17 -7.43 -2.85
N ALA A 16 -11.94 -8.73 -2.60
CA ALA A 16 -10.83 -9.17 -1.78
C ALA A 16 -9.49 -8.68 -2.39
N PRO A 17 -8.55 -8.24 -1.56
CA PRO A 17 -7.26 -7.72 -2.03
C PRO A 17 -6.42 -8.83 -2.66
N ILE A 18 -5.78 -8.51 -3.78
CA ILE A 18 -4.86 -9.41 -4.48
C ILE A 18 -3.47 -9.42 -3.82
N TYR A 19 -3.13 -8.35 -3.12
CA TYR A 19 -1.92 -8.25 -2.32
C TYR A 19 -2.20 -7.41 -1.07
N SER A 20 -1.61 -7.81 0.05
CA SER A 20 -1.69 -7.09 1.32
C SER A 20 -0.31 -7.05 1.97
N GLY A 21 0.09 -5.88 2.45
CA GLY A 21 1.40 -5.68 3.05
C GLY A 21 1.38 -4.66 4.18
N SER A 22 2.54 -4.48 4.80
CA SER A 22 2.79 -3.44 5.79
C SER A 22 4.06 -2.71 5.39
N GLU A 23 4.00 -1.39 5.32
CA GLU A 23 5.14 -0.54 4.97
C GLU A 23 5.41 0.43 6.11
N ASN A 24 6.67 0.47 6.55
CA ASN A 24 7.09 1.37 7.62
C ASN A 24 7.28 2.82 7.12
N ASN A 25 7.49 2.98 5.81
CA ASN A 25 7.67 4.28 5.17
C ASN A 25 6.68 4.46 4.02
N LEU A 26 5.47 4.93 4.36
CA LEU A 26 4.38 5.17 3.41
C LEU A 26 4.80 6.15 2.29
N GLU A 27 5.60 7.18 2.61
CA GLU A 27 6.07 8.14 1.61
C GLU A 27 6.92 7.47 0.52
N LYS A 28 7.86 6.61 0.93
CA LYS A 28 8.70 5.85 -0.01
C LYS A 28 7.84 4.96 -0.92
N PHE A 29 6.83 4.31 -0.36
CA PHE A 29 5.92 3.44 -1.10
C PHE A 29 5.09 4.21 -2.12
N LEU A 30 4.48 5.33 -1.71
CA LEU A 30 3.71 6.18 -2.62
C LEU A 30 4.59 6.82 -3.71
N ARG A 31 5.87 7.12 -3.43
CA ARG A 31 6.82 7.60 -4.44
C ARG A 31 7.25 6.52 -5.42
N LYS A 32 7.39 5.25 -4.98
CA LYS A 32 7.75 4.12 -5.84
C LYS A 32 6.61 3.73 -6.79
N GLU A 33 5.36 3.90 -6.33
CA GLU A 33 4.15 3.60 -7.10
C GLU A 33 3.64 4.77 -7.97
N LYS A 34 4.21 5.99 -7.84
CA LYS A 34 4.15 7.00 -8.92
C LYS A 34 5.01 6.45 -10.08
N TYR A 35 4.55 6.10 -11.28
CA TYR A 35 3.38 6.53 -12.07
C TYR A 35 3.03 8.01 -11.92
N ILE A 36 4.09 8.83 -11.90
CA ILE A 36 4.27 9.86 -12.91
C ILE A 36 5.13 9.22 -13.99
#